data_AF-A0A9X4L1V0-F1
#
_entry.id   AF-A0A9X4L1V0-F1
#
_cell.length_a   1.000
_cell.length_b   1.000
_cell.length_c   1.000
_cell.angle_alpha   90.00
_cell.angle_beta   90.00
_cell.angle_gamma   90.00
#
_symmetry.space_group_name_H-M   'P 1'
#
loop_
_entity.id
_entity.type
_entity.pdbx_description
1 polymer ?
#
loop_
_entity_poly.entity_id
_entity_poly.type
_entity_poly.pdbx_seq_one_letter_code
_entity_poly.pdbx_strand_id
1 'polypeptide(L)'
;MAQMYRYRWKVELFFKFMKQQLRLKKLYSTKEQAVWNQIYLNLIAYLLVELWRQGHAPTMDRGEFITLLRAYLRKPMEALLAVLHRPKERTSRGRRKKGGRPRIRPKRLKPQRILYK
;
A
#
# COMPACT_ATOMS: atom_id res chain seq x y z
N MET A 1 -19.76 -9.77 -18.08
CA MET A 1 -19.08 -10.92 -17.44
C MET A 1 -17.97 -10.53 -16.45
N ALA A 2 -17.02 -9.65 -16.80
CA ALA A 2 -15.89 -9.32 -15.90
C ALA A 2 -16.25 -8.58 -14.59
N GLN A 3 -17.34 -7.80 -14.56
CA GLN A 3 -17.72 -7.03 -13.38
C GLN A 3 -18.23 -7.91 -12.22
N MET A 4 -18.96 -8.99 -12.52
CA MET A 4 -19.50 -9.92 -11.52
C MET A 4 -18.38 -10.60 -10.71
N TYR A 5 -17.30 -10.98 -11.38
CA TYR A 5 -16.10 -11.50 -10.73
C TYR A 5 -15.41 -10.46 -9.85
N ARG A 6 -15.33 -9.18 -10.27
CA ARG A 6 -14.78 -8.12 -9.40
C ARG A 6 -15.60 -7.94 -8.11
N TYR A 7 -16.92 -8.02 -8.17
CA TYR A 7 -17.76 -7.93 -6.97
C TYR A 7 -17.57 -9.12 -6.04
N ARG A 8 -17.48 -10.33 -6.59
CA ARG A 8 -17.16 -11.53 -5.80
C ARG A 8 -15.83 -11.38 -5.05
N TRP A 9 -14.79 -10.90 -5.74
CA TRP A 9 -13.48 -10.64 -5.12
C TRP A 9 -13.53 -9.58 -4.02
N LYS A 10 -14.32 -8.51 -4.19
CA LYS A 10 -14.53 -7.50 -3.13
C LYS A 10 -15.18 -8.11 -1.89
N VAL A 11 -16.17 -8.97 -2.07
CA VAL A 11 -16.86 -9.66 -0.98
C VAL A 11 -15.93 -10.63 -0.25
N GLU A 12 -15.11 -11.41 -0.97
CA GLU A 12 -14.10 -12.28 -0.36
C GLU A 12 -13.05 -11.50 0.43
N LEU A 13 -12.58 -10.36 -0.09
CA LEU A 13 -11.63 -9.50 0.61
C LEU A 13 -12.25 -8.89 1.88
N PHE A 14 -13.54 -8.53 1.84
CA PHE A 14 -14.31 -8.08 2.99
C PHE A 14 -14.43 -9.16 4.07
N PHE A 15 -14.81 -10.39 3.70
CA PHE A 15 -14.89 -11.50 4.66
C PHE A 15 -13.51 -11.89 5.22
N LYS A 16 -12.46 -11.82 4.42
CA LYS A 16 -11.08 -12.04 4.88
C LYS A 16 -10.67 -11.00 5.92
N PHE A 17 -10.96 -9.73 5.66
CA PHE A 17 -10.70 -8.64 6.60
C PHE A 17 -11.51 -8.80 7.89
N MET A 18 -12.82 -9.07 7.79
CA MET A 18 -13.66 -9.30 8.97
C MET A 18 -13.11 -10.43 9.85
N LYS A 19 -12.74 -11.56 9.24
CA LYS A 19 -12.14 -12.69 9.97
C LYS A 19 -10.81 -12.33 10.64
N GLN A 20 -9.98 -11.47 10.03
CA GLN A 20 -8.74 -11.01 10.66
C GLN A 20 -8.99 -10.15 11.90
N GLN A 21 -10.01 -9.29 11.86
CA GLN A 21 -10.33 -8.43 13.00
C GLN A 21 -11.07 -9.17 14.12
N LEU A 22 -11.91 -10.15 13.78
CA LEU A 22 -12.56 -11.04 14.76
C LEU A 22 -11.55 -11.90 15.53
N ARG A 23 -10.37 -12.22 14.96
CA ARG A 23 -9.30 -12.95 15.66
C ARG A 23 -8.52 -12.12 16.68
N LEU A 24 -8.65 -10.78 16.68
CA LEU A 24 -7.77 -9.90 17.47
C LEU A 24 -8.02 -9.93 18.98
N LYS A 25 -9.16 -10.46 19.44
CA LYS A 25 -9.42 -10.62 20.86
C LYS A 25 -10.24 -11.89 21.02
N LYS A 26 -9.78 -12.82 21.88
CA LYS A 26 -10.60 -13.93 22.39
C LYS A 26 -12.05 -13.46 22.55
N LEU A 27 -13.05 -14.24 22.14
CA LEU A 27 -14.45 -13.93 22.48
C LEU A 27 -14.50 -13.66 23.98
N TYR A 28 -14.64 -12.39 24.36
CA TYR A 28 -14.65 -11.99 25.76
C TYR A 28 -15.92 -12.47 26.47
N SER A 29 -16.90 -13.00 25.72
CA SER A 29 -18.13 -13.53 26.28
C SER A 29 -18.80 -14.50 25.31
N THR A 30 -19.42 -15.56 25.84
CA THR A 30 -20.29 -16.52 25.13
C THR A 30 -21.66 -15.94 24.74
N LYS A 31 -21.89 -14.64 25.02
CA LYS A 31 -23.15 -13.95 24.75
C LYS A 31 -23.23 -13.50 23.29
N GLU A 32 -24.36 -13.78 22.65
CA GLU A 32 -24.66 -13.41 21.26
C GLU A 32 -24.48 -11.90 20.98
N GLN A 33 -24.86 -11.06 21.94
CA GLN A 33 -24.73 -9.59 21.86
C GLN A 33 -23.28 -9.12 21.73
N ALA A 34 -22.32 -9.86 22.31
CA ALA A 34 -20.91 -9.51 22.19
C ALA A 34 -20.40 -9.73 20.76
N VAL A 35 -20.93 -10.73 20.05
CA VAL A 35 -20.60 -11.01 18.65
C VAL A 35 -21.17 -9.92 17.75
N TRP A 36 -22.42 -9.51 17.96
CA TRP A 36 -23.04 -8.40 17.24
C TRP A 36 -22.23 -7.11 17.39
N ASN A 37 -21.86 -6.75 18.62
CA ASN A 37 -21.04 -5.56 18.89
C ASN A 37 -19.66 -5.62 18.22
N GLN A 38 -19.04 -6.80 18.15
CA GLN A 38 -17.76 -6.97 17.45
C GLN A 38 -17.88 -6.75 15.93
N ILE A 39 -18.98 -7.21 15.33
CA ILE A 39 -19.26 -6.98 13.90
C ILE A 39 -19.47 -5.48 13.66
N TYR A 40 -20.31 -4.81 14.46
CA TYR A 40 -20.54 -3.38 14.33
C TYR A 40 -19.25 -2.56 14.52
N LEU A 41 -18.44 -2.87 15.55
CA LEU A 41 -17.18 -2.18 15.78
C LEU A 41 -16.20 -2.37 14.61
N ASN A 42 -16.17 -3.56 14.01
CA ASN A 42 -15.34 -3.84 12.84
C ASN A 42 -15.76 -3.05 11.61
N LEU A 43 -17.06 -2.92 11.37
CA LEU A 43 -17.59 -2.12 10.29
C LEU A 43 -17.23 -0.65 10.48
N ILE A 44 -17.42 -0.12 11.69
CA ILE A 44 -17.07 1.27 12.04
C ILE A 44 -15.57 1.51 11.87
N ALA A 45 -14.72 0.64 12.42
CA ALA A 45 -13.27 0.77 12.31
C ALA A 45 -12.79 0.73 10.85
N TYR A 46 -13.38 -0.16 10.03
CA TYR A 46 -13.07 -0.24 8.60
C TYR A 46 -13.43 1.06 7.87
N LEU A 47 -14.65 1.57 8.09
CA LEU A 47 -15.13 2.80 7.47
C LEU A 47 -14.27 4.00 7.87
N LEU A 48 -13.93 4.15 9.14
CA LEU A 48 -13.07 5.23 9.62
C LEU A 48 -11.69 5.21 8.97
N VAL A 49 -11.05 4.04 8.90
CA VAL A 49 -9.74 3.89 8.25
C VAL A 49 -9.83 4.22 6.77
N GLU A 50 -10.87 3.75 6.08
CA GLU A 50 -11.03 3.99 4.64
C GLU A 50 -11.34 5.46 4.34
N LEU A 51 -12.21 6.10 5.12
CA LEU A 51 -12.54 7.52 4.99
C LEU A 51 -11.30 8.39 5.24
N TRP A 52 -10.56 8.10 6.31
CA TRP A 52 -9.37 8.86 6.69
C TRP A 52 -8.25 8.69 5.65
N ARG A 53 -8.08 7.47 5.12
CA ARG A 53 -7.15 7.20 4.01
C ARG A 53 -7.54 7.98 2.75
N GLN A 54 -8.82 8.01 2.39
CA GLN A 54 -9.28 8.75 1.21
C GLN A 54 -9.07 10.27 1.35
N GLY A 55 -9.28 10.83 2.55
CA GLY A 55 -9.10 12.26 2.79
C GLY A 55 -7.64 12.72 2.78
N HIS A 56 -6.71 11.92 3.30
CA HIS A 56 -5.33 12.38 3.49
C HIS A 56 -4.27 11.66 2.63
N ALA A 57 -4.51 10.43 2.17
CA ALA A 57 -3.54 9.64 1.40
C ALA A 57 -4.22 8.68 0.41
N PRO A 58 -4.94 9.19 -0.60
CA PRO A 58 -5.70 8.37 -1.55
C PRO A 58 -4.81 7.42 -2.37
N THR A 59 -3.55 7.80 -2.59
CA THR A 59 -2.54 7.04 -3.35
C THR A 59 -1.85 5.93 -2.55
N MET A 60 -2.00 5.89 -1.23
CA MET A 60 -1.31 4.89 -0.40
C MET A 60 -2.12 3.60 -0.26
N ASP A 61 -1.41 2.46 -0.25
CA ASP A 61 -2.05 1.16 0.00
C ASP A 61 -2.62 1.11 1.42
N ARG A 62 -3.79 0.49 1.56
CA ARG A 62 -4.50 0.41 2.85
C ARG A 62 -3.70 -0.34 3.92
N GLY A 63 -2.93 -1.37 3.55
CA GLY A 63 -2.08 -2.10 4.49
C GLY A 63 -0.94 -1.24 5.03
N GLU A 64 -0.30 -0.46 4.14
CA GLU A 64 0.73 0.51 4.51
C GLU A 64 0.15 1.58 5.45
N PHE A 65 -1.04 2.09 5.13
CA PHE A 65 -1.76 3.05 5.97
C PHE A 65 -2.10 2.52 7.36
N ILE A 66 -2.63 1.31 7.47
CA ILE A 66 -2.95 0.68 8.76
C ILE A 66 -1.67 0.43 9.57
N THR A 67 -0.57 0.04 8.92
CA THR A 67 0.72 -0.19 9.60
C THR A 67 1.28 1.11 10.15
N LEU A 68 1.21 2.18 9.36
CA LEU A 68 1.62 3.51 9.77
C LEU A 68 0.73 4.03 10.90
N LEU A 69 -0.60 3.90 10.78
CA LEU A 69 -1.55 4.25 11.84
C LEU A 69 -1.22 3.51 13.14
N ARG A 70 -0.91 2.20 13.10
CA ARG A 70 -0.51 1.43 14.29
C ARG A 70 0.81 1.92 14.89
N ALA A 71 1.80 2.26 14.07
CA ALA A 71 3.10 2.75 14.53
C ALA A 71 3.00 4.14 15.19
N TYR A 72 2.06 4.97 14.74
CA TYR A 72 1.87 6.35 15.21
C TYR A 72 0.69 6.51 16.16
N LEU A 73 -0.07 5.45 16.47
CA LEU A 73 -1.23 5.50 17.37
C LEU A 73 -0.91 6.05 18.77
N ARG A 74 0.32 5.87 19.23
CA ARG A 74 0.82 6.38 20.53
C ARG A 74 1.53 7.72 20.44
N LYS A 75 1.67 8.29 19.25
CA LYS A 75 2.38 9.54 18.99
C LYS A 75 1.37 10.67 18.75
N PRO A 76 1.77 11.94 18.95
CA PRO A 76 0.90 13.07 18.61
C PRO A 76 0.55 13.06 17.12
N MET A 77 -0.67 13.51 16.80
CA MET A 77 -1.21 13.53 15.43
C MET A 77 -0.35 14.33 14.46
N GLU A 78 0.40 15.32 14.94
CA GLU A 78 1.33 16.12 14.11
C GLU A 78 2.44 15.25 13.51
N ALA A 79 2.99 14.32 14.28
CA ALA A 79 4.02 13.41 13.79
C ALA A 79 3.47 12.50 12.69
N LEU A 80 2.19 12.13 12.79
CA LEU A 80 1.50 11.31 11.79
C LEU A 80 1.27 12.09 10.49
N LEU A 81 0.77 13.33 10.58
CA LEU A 81 0.57 14.20 9.42
C LEU A 81 1.89 14.53 8.72
N ALA A 82 2.96 14.77 9.48
CA ALA A 82 4.29 15.05 8.93
C ALA A 82 4.82 13.89 8.07
N VAL A 83 4.60 12.64 8.47
CA VAL A 83 4.99 11.47 7.67
C VAL A 83 4.07 11.27 6.47
N LEU A 84 2.78 11.55 6.62
CA LEU A 84 1.80 11.37 5.55
C LEU A 84 2.01 12.33 4.38
N HIS A 85 2.36 13.58 4.69
CA HIS A 85 2.67 14.61 3.70
C HIS A 85 4.16 14.62 3.29
N ARG A 86 4.98 13.74 3.86
CA ARG A 86 6.38 13.63 3.48
C ARG A 86 6.45 13.19 2.01
N PRO A 87 7.06 13.99 1.11
CA PRO A 87 7.28 13.54 -0.25
C PRO A 87 8.14 12.26 -0.21
N LYS A 88 7.79 11.28 -1.05
CA LYS A 88 8.44 9.96 -1.06
C LYS A 88 9.89 10.09 -1.56
N GLU A 89 10.81 10.48 -0.68
CA GLU A 89 12.24 10.42 -0.95
C GLU A 89 12.67 8.97 -0.93
N ARG A 90 12.69 8.36 -2.12
CA ARG A 90 13.72 7.44 -2.61
C ARG A 90 13.16 6.61 -3.76
N THR A 91 13.46 7.03 -4.99
CA THR A 91 13.88 6.03 -5.97
C THR A 91 15.26 5.58 -5.51
N SER A 92 15.39 4.35 -5.01
CA SER A 92 16.74 3.78 -4.97
C SER A 92 17.20 3.80 -6.43
N ARG A 93 18.35 4.42 -6.72
CA ARG A 93 19.07 4.08 -7.95
C ARG A 93 19.42 2.60 -7.75
N GLY A 94 18.51 1.70 -8.15
CA GLY A 94 18.70 0.26 -8.01
C GLY A 94 20.08 -0.12 -8.55
N ARG A 95 20.63 -1.27 -8.15
CA ARG A 95 22.00 -1.70 -8.47
C ARG A 95 22.51 -1.16 -9.82
N ARG A 96 23.26 -0.04 -9.81
CA ARG A 96 23.87 0.49 -11.04
C ARG A 96 24.87 -0.56 -11.49
N LYS A 97 24.69 -1.09 -12.70
CA LYS A 97 25.71 -1.91 -13.37
C LYS A 97 26.93 -1.01 -13.51
N LYS A 98 27.91 -1.12 -12.59
CA LYS A 98 29.23 -0.49 -12.78
C LYS A 98 29.72 -0.98 -14.14
N GLY A 99 30.18 -0.04 -14.97
CA GLY A 99 30.51 -0.27 -16.37
C GLY A 99 31.17 -1.63 -16.58
N GLY A 100 30.65 -2.40 -17.54
CA GLY A 100 31.32 -3.62 -17.97
C GLY A 100 32.77 -3.31 -18.35
N ARG A 101 33.66 -4.30 -18.18
CA ARG A 101 35.09 -4.24 -18.52
C ARG A 101 35.31 -3.40 -19.80
N PRO A 102 36.27 -2.45 -19.82
CA PRO A 102 36.52 -1.64 -20.99
C PRO A 102 36.72 -2.54 -22.22
N ARG A 103 36.13 -2.13 -23.35
CA ARG A 103 36.25 -2.89 -24.60
C ARG A 103 37.72 -2.91 -25.01
N ILE A 104 38.31 -4.11 -25.10
CA ILE A 104 39.69 -4.33 -25.56
C ILE A 104 39.88 -3.84 -27.01
N ARG A 105 38.82 -3.85 -27.82
CA ARG A 105 38.86 -3.43 -29.21
C ARG A 105 38.11 -2.11 -29.42
N PRO A 106 38.68 -1.13 -30.14
CA PRO A 106 38.00 0.12 -30.47
C PRO A 106 36.75 -0.15 -31.31
N LYS A 107 35.71 0.67 -31.10
CA LYS A 107 34.43 0.55 -31.81
C LYS A 107 34.66 0.92 -33.28
N ARG A 108 34.47 -0.01 -34.21
CA ARG A 108 34.49 0.31 -35.66
C ARG A 108 33.36 1.32 -35.95
N LEU A 109 33.73 2.55 -36.23
CA LEU A 109 32.81 3.58 -36.69
C LEU A 109 32.39 3.23 -38.13
N LYS A 110 31.09 3.23 -38.40
CA LYS A 110 30.60 3.08 -39.77
C LYS A 110 30.95 4.36 -40.54
N PRO A 111 31.40 4.27 -41.80
CA PRO A 111 31.71 5.46 -42.58
C PRO A 111 30.45 6.30 -42.76
N GLN A 112 30.54 7.58 -42.41
CA GLN A 112 29.48 8.55 -42.70
C GLN A 112 29.44 8.74 -44.22
N ARG A 113 28.30 8.40 -44.84
CA ARG A 113 28.06 8.79 -46.24
C ARG A 113 27.85 10.30 -46.25
N ILE A 114 28.85 11.03 -46.71
CA ILE A 114 28.74 12.46 -46.97
C ILE A 114 27.81 12.59 -48.18
N LEU A 115 26.59 13.09 -47.97
CA LEU A 115 25.68 13.43 -49.04
C LEU A 115 25.99 14.89 -49.42
N TYR A 116 26.57 15.10 -50.59
CA TYR A 116 26.73 16.44 -51.14
C TYR A 116 25.36 16.98 -51.57
N LYS A 117 25.12 18.25 -51.22
CA LYS A 117 23.89 18.99 -51.50
C LYS A 117 23.98 19.65 -52.87
#